data_AF-W7EBF9-F1
#
_entry.id   AF-W7EBF9-F1
#
_cell.length_a   1.000
_cell.length_b   1.000
_cell.length_c   1.000
_cell.angle_alpha   90.00
_cell.angle_beta   90.00
_cell.angle_gamma   90.00
#
_symmetry.space_group_name_H-M   'P 1'
#
loop_
_entity.id
_entity.type
_entity.pdbx_description
1 polymer ?
#
loop_
_entity_poly.entity_id
_entity_poly.type
_entity_poly.pdbx_seq_one_letter_code
_entity_poly.pdbx_strand_id
1 'polypeptide(L)'
;MSLKTIFPEDAEVPAESELETGLNFGKLSKVLKGYLYYFNLAPGKAVPKIKLFVPTRYYGGNDPVLGRPLTGWMEANGRGSHCNGYPGMLESLAGHLTLDQGKGLQTYVSCLFKEGELDIATYLRAEAFHPGRLASTVGPWLTKSPTLRLEYWY
;
A
#
# COMPACT_ATOMS: atom_id res chain seq x y z
N MET A 1 -6.45 15.91 18.43
CA MET A 1 -7.48 16.26 17.42
C MET A 1 -8.40 15.06 17.27
N SER A 2 -9.68 15.16 17.61
CA SER A 2 -10.61 14.01 17.59
C SER A 2 -11.08 13.77 16.15
N LEU A 3 -10.81 12.58 15.60
CA LEU A 3 -11.21 12.15 14.25
C LEU A 3 -12.74 12.17 14.01
N LYS A 4 -13.53 12.34 15.07
CA LYS A 4 -15.00 12.20 15.07
C LYS A 4 -15.77 13.21 14.23
N THR A 5 -15.18 14.33 13.85
CA THR A 5 -15.95 15.43 13.22
C THR A 5 -15.92 15.41 11.69
N ILE A 6 -15.08 14.58 11.07
CA ILE A 6 -14.80 14.67 9.62
C ILE A 6 -15.27 13.42 8.85
N PHE A 7 -15.52 12.30 9.53
CA PHE A 7 -15.99 11.07 8.91
C PHE A 7 -17.23 10.54 9.63
N PRO A 8 -18.42 10.52 8.96
CA PRO A 8 -19.62 9.91 9.52
C PRO A 8 -19.38 8.41 9.77
N GLU A 9 -19.86 7.90 10.90
CA GLU A 9 -19.66 6.49 11.30
C GLU A 9 -20.47 5.52 10.42
N ASP A 10 -21.51 6.02 9.75
CA ASP A 10 -22.48 5.29 8.94
C ASP A 10 -22.28 5.48 7.43
N ALA A 11 -21.19 6.11 6.99
CA ALA A 11 -20.87 6.21 5.57
C ALA A 11 -19.49 5.62 5.24
N GLU A 12 -19.39 4.99 4.08
CA GLU A 12 -18.10 4.57 3.54
C GLU A 12 -17.26 5.79 3.17
N VAL A 13 -15.94 5.68 3.35
CA VAL A 13 -15.00 6.65 2.81
C VAL A 13 -15.17 6.68 1.28
N PRO A 14 -15.39 7.85 0.66
CA PRO A 14 -15.53 7.93 -0.79
C PRO A 14 -14.23 7.52 -1.47
N ALA A 15 -14.31 6.57 -2.41
CA ALA A 15 -13.18 6.23 -3.26
C ALA A 15 -12.91 7.38 -4.24
N GLU A 16 -11.65 7.80 -4.36
CA GLU A 16 -11.25 8.93 -5.23
C GLU A 16 -11.24 8.53 -6.71
N SER A 17 -10.93 7.25 -7.01
CA SER A 17 -11.20 6.72 -8.35
C SER A 17 -11.36 5.21 -8.34
N GLU A 18 -12.24 4.71 -9.22
CA GLU A 18 -12.16 3.33 -9.67
C GLU A 18 -10.83 3.18 -10.39
N LEU A 19 -9.84 2.61 -9.70
CA LEU A 19 -8.64 2.16 -10.37
C LEU A 19 -9.11 1.03 -11.29
N GLU A 20 -9.27 1.37 -12.58
CA GLU A 20 -9.29 0.44 -13.71
C GLU A 20 -7.97 -0.32 -13.60
N THR A 21 -7.93 -1.35 -12.75
CA THR A 21 -6.82 -2.27 -12.86
C THR A 21 -6.93 -2.83 -14.25
N GLY A 22 -5.93 -2.59 -15.10
CA GLY A 22 -5.78 -3.33 -16.36
C GLY A 22 -5.78 -4.85 -16.16
N LEU A 23 -5.77 -5.31 -14.90
CA LEU A 23 -6.12 -6.64 -14.44
C LEU A 23 -7.64 -6.76 -14.23
N ASN A 24 -8.30 -7.46 -15.14
CA ASN A 24 -9.70 -7.88 -14.96
C ASN A 24 -9.75 -9.05 -13.98
N PHE A 25 -10.10 -8.78 -12.71
CA PHE A 25 -10.29 -9.83 -11.70
C PHE A 25 -11.70 -10.47 -11.74
N GLY A 26 -12.51 -10.17 -12.76
CA GLY A 26 -13.87 -10.68 -12.91
C GLY A 26 -14.73 -10.40 -11.67
N LYS A 27 -15.37 -11.44 -11.12
CA LYS A 27 -16.19 -11.32 -9.89
C LYS A 27 -15.40 -10.88 -8.66
N LEU A 28 -14.08 -11.13 -8.63
CA LEU A 28 -13.22 -10.74 -7.51
C LEU A 28 -12.95 -9.23 -7.48
N SER A 29 -13.16 -8.50 -8.57
CA SER A 29 -12.97 -7.04 -8.61
C SER A 29 -13.84 -6.33 -7.56
N LYS A 30 -15.07 -6.80 -7.31
CA LYS A 30 -15.94 -6.25 -6.26
C LYS A 30 -15.42 -6.59 -4.86
N VAL A 31 -14.92 -7.80 -4.66
CA VAL A 31 -14.35 -8.25 -3.37
C VAL A 31 -13.09 -7.47 -3.02
N LEU A 32 -12.23 -7.23 -4.00
CA LEU A 32 -10.97 -6.50 -3.83
C LEU A 32 -11.16 -4.99 -3.62
N LYS A 33 -12.37 -4.45 -3.80
CA LYS A 33 -12.72 -3.06 -3.46
C LYS A 33 -13.09 -2.91 -1.98
N GLY A 34 -13.47 -3.99 -1.31
CA GLY A 34 -13.88 -3.97 0.09
C GLY A 34 -12.70 -4.06 1.07
N TYR A 35 -13.01 -3.80 2.34
CA TYR A 35 -12.11 -4.07 3.45
C TYR A 35 -11.99 -5.57 3.68
N LEU A 36 -10.75 -6.06 3.85
CA LEU A 36 -10.50 -7.45 4.16
C LEU A 36 -10.19 -7.60 5.66
N TYR A 37 -10.89 -8.51 6.33
CA TYR A 37 -10.69 -8.83 7.74
C TYR A 37 -10.06 -10.21 7.87
N TYR A 38 -8.91 -10.27 8.50
CA TYR A 38 -8.24 -11.52 8.86
C TYR A 38 -8.42 -11.79 10.34
N PHE A 39 -9.04 -12.92 10.67
CA PHE A 39 -9.25 -13.38 12.05
C PHE A 39 -8.27 -14.51 12.38
N ASN A 40 -7.41 -14.28 13.35
CA ASN A 40 -6.53 -15.32 13.90
C ASN A 40 -7.22 -15.99 15.08
N LEU A 41 -7.63 -17.25 14.89
CA LEU A 41 -8.26 -18.09 15.90
C LEU A 41 -7.19 -18.98 16.53
N ALA A 42 -6.80 -18.65 17.76
CA ALA A 42 -5.77 -19.39 18.50
C ALA A 42 -6.40 -20.16 19.69
N PRO A 43 -6.01 -21.43 19.93
CA PRO A 43 -6.46 -22.17 21.12
C PRO A 43 -6.19 -21.40 22.42
N GLY A 44 -7.14 -21.45 23.35
CA GLY A 44 -7.03 -20.79 24.66
C GLY A 44 -7.19 -19.27 24.64
N LYS A 45 -7.52 -18.66 23.50
CA LYS A 45 -7.88 -17.23 23.43
C LYS A 45 -9.40 -17.05 23.40
N ALA A 46 -9.90 -16.14 24.24
CA ALA A 46 -11.33 -15.85 24.35
C ALA A 46 -11.90 -15.10 23.14
N VAL A 47 -11.06 -14.33 22.44
CA VAL A 47 -11.43 -13.57 21.24
C VAL A 47 -10.36 -13.70 20.15
N PRO A 48 -10.74 -13.65 18.85
CA PRO A 48 -9.78 -13.62 17.76
C PRO A 48 -8.93 -12.35 17.79
N LYS A 49 -7.68 -12.46 17.34
CA LYS A 49 -6.92 -11.27 16.93
C LYS A 49 -7.37 -10.89 15.52
N ILE A 50 -7.55 -9.59 15.27
CA ILE A 50 -8.05 -9.08 14.00
C ILE A 50 -6.94 -8.27 13.32
N LYS A 51 -6.71 -8.56 12.03
CA LYS A 51 -5.95 -7.70 11.13
C LYS A 51 -6.88 -7.19 10.04
N LEU A 52 -7.06 -5.88 9.97
CA LEU A 52 -7.81 -5.19 8.92
C LEU A 52 -6.87 -4.87 7.76
N PHE A 53 -7.32 -5.03 6.53
CA PHE A 53 -6.65 -4.59 5.32
C PHE A 53 -7.51 -3.55 4.62
N VAL A 54 -7.00 -2.33 4.53
CA VAL A 54 -7.60 -1.20 3.83
C VAL A 54 -7.07 -1.19 2.40
N PRO A 55 -7.92 -1.25 1.36
CA PRO A 55 -7.49 -1.24 -0.03
C PRO A 55 -7.11 0.20 -0.47
N THR A 56 -6.00 0.71 0.05
CA THR A 56 -5.56 2.11 -0.08
C THR A 56 -5.49 2.60 -1.52
N ARG A 57 -5.22 1.70 -2.47
CA ARG A 57 -5.17 2.01 -3.89
C ARG A 57 -6.45 2.65 -4.46
N TYR A 58 -7.61 2.63 -3.81
CA TYR A 58 -8.82 3.30 -4.33
C TYR A 58 -9.01 4.73 -3.82
N TYR A 59 -8.25 5.14 -2.81
CA TYR A 59 -8.49 6.37 -2.05
C TYR A 59 -7.51 7.51 -2.36
N GLY A 60 -6.65 7.35 -3.38
CA GLY A 60 -5.64 8.33 -3.75
C GLY A 60 -5.44 8.40 -5.25
N GLY A 61 -5.22 9.58 -5.81
CA GLY A 61 -4.93 9.77 -7.25
C GLY A 61 -3.63 9.10 -7.73
N ASN A 62 -2.63 8.95 -6.87
CA ASN A 62 -1.34 8.30 -7.14
C ASN A 62 -0.66 7.85 -5.84
N ASP A 63 0.43 7.07 -5.96
CA ASP A 63 1.14 6.52 -4.80
C ASP A 63 1.77 7.59 -3.86
N PRO A 64 2.31 8.73 -4.35
CA PRO A 64 2.73 9.84 -3.49
C PRO A 64 1.61 10.42 -2.63
N VAL A 65 0.42 10.63 -3.21
CA VAL A 65 -0.75 11.16 -2.50
C VAL A 65 -1.18 10.21 -1.38
N LEU A 66 -1.07 8.90 -1.57
CA LEU A 66 -1.34 7.89 -0.55
C LEU A 66 -0.24 7.80 0.52
N GLY A 67 1.02 7.94 0.11
CA GLY A 67 2.16 7.79 1.02
C GLY A 67 2.27 8.92 2.05
N ARG A 68 1.97 10.17 1.67
CA ARG A 68 2.14 11.34 2.55
C ARG A 68 1.29 11.29 3.83
N PRO A 69 -0.04 11.01 3.76
CA PRO A 69 -0.85 10.88 4.98
C PRO A 69 -0.40 9.73 5.88
N LEU A 70 0.03 8.60 5.29
CA LEU A 70 0.53 7.46 6.04
C LEU A 70 1.81 7.81 6.80
N THR A 71 2.80 8.43 6.14
CA THR A 71 4.04 8.86 6.80
C THR A 71 3.78 9.93 7.86
N GLY A 72 2.90 10.90 7.56
CA GLY A 72 2.52 11.93 8.54
C GLY A 72 1.85 11.35 9.79
N TRP A 73 0.98 10.34 9.63
CA TRP A 73 0.41 9.62 10.77
C TRP A 73 1.48 8.85 11.55
N MET A 74 2.40 8.16 10.87
CA MET A 74 3.48 7.42 11.51
C MET A 74 4.39 8.35 12.33
N GLU A 75 4.76 9.52 11.79
CA GLU A 75 5.54 10.55 12.49
C GLU A 75 4.82 11.08 13.74
N ALA A 76 3.54 11.46 13.59
CA ALA A 76 2.72 11.97 14.70
C ALA A 76 2.55 10.96 15.86
N ASN A 77 2.74 9.67 15.58
CA ASN A 77 2.66 8.59 16.57
C ASN A 77 4.04 8.07 17.00
N GLY A 78 5.12 8.81 16.77
CA GLY A 78 6.47 8.45 17.22
C GLY A 78 7.13 7.32 16.42
N ARG A 79 6.61 7.00 15.24
CA ARG A 79 7.08 5.92 14.35
C ARG A 79 7.75 6.45 13.08
N GLY A 80 8.28 7.66 13.13
CA GLY A 80 8.80 8.42 11.99
C GLY A 80 10.16 7.96 11.43
N SER A 81 10.85 7.02 12.08
CA SER A 81 12.27 6.70 11.79
C SER A 81 12.57 6.33 10.33
N HIS A 82 11.58 5.82 9.59
CA HIS A 82 11.71 5.41 8.20
C HIS A 82 10.84 6.23 7.22
N CYS A 83 10.14 7.26 7.72
CA CYS A 83 9.19 8.04 6.90
C CYS A 83 9.89 8.83 5.79
N ASN A 84 11.07 9.40 6.06
CA ASN A 84 11.84 10.15 5.07
C ASN A 84 12.28 9.31 3.87
N GLY A 85 12.58 8.02 4.06
CA GLY A 85 12.99 7.11 3.00
C GLY A 85 11.83 6.50 2.21
N TYR A 86 10.60 6.61 2.73
CA TYR A 86 9.43 5.94 2.17
C TYR A 86 9.07 6.42 0.74
N PRO A 87 9.01 7.74 0.44
CA PRO A 87 8.78 8.20 -0.93
C PRO A 87 9.86 7.72 -1.91
N GLY A 88 11.15 7.83 -1.56
CA GLY A 88 12.25 7.37 -2.41
C GLY A 88 12.22 5.86 -2.66
N MET A 89 11.78 5.07 -1.68
CA MET A 89 11.55 3.64 -1.85
C MET A 89 10.43 3.35 -2.84
N LEU A 90 9.31 4.09 -2.79
CA LEU A 90 8.24 3.96 -3.79
C LEU A 90 8.72 4.36 -5.18
N GLU A 91 9.49 5.45 -5.31
CA GLU A 91 10.09 5.89 -6.59
C GLU A 91 10.98 4.80 -7.18
N SER A 92 11.86 4.23 -6.37
CA SER A 92 12.77 3.17 -6.78
C SER A 92 12.04 1.90 -7.18
N LEU A 93 10.96 1.55 -6.48
CA LEU A 93 10.15 0.37 -6.80
C LEU A 93 9.35 0.58 -8.08
N ALA A 94 8.78 1.77 -8.31
CA ALA A 94 8.13 2.10 -9.56
C ALA A 94 9.14 1.97 -10.70
N GLY A 95 10.21 2.77 -10.76
CA GLY A 95 11.37 2.59 -11.66
C GLY A 95 11.13 2.56 -13.18
N HIS A 96 9.87 2.48 -13.63
CA HIS A 96 9.42 2.47 -15.03
C HIS A 96 8.25 3.44 -15.29
N LEU A 97 7.78 4.12 -14.25
CA LEU A 97 6.82 5.22 -14.28
C LEU A 97 7.41 6.35 -13.43
N THR A 98 7.08 7.60 -13.74
CA THR A 98 7.18 8.67 -12.76
C THR A 98 6.01 8.50 -11.77
N LEU A 99 6.24 8.75 -10.48
CA LEU A 99 5.24 8.45 -9.44
C LEU A 99 3.92 9.23 -9.58
N ASP A 100 3.92 10.31 -10.36
CA ASP A 100 2.74 11.10 -10.73
C ASP A 100 1.90 10.46 -11.85
N GLN A 101 2.47 9.52 -12.60
CA GLN A 101 1.82 8.80 -13.70
C GLN A 101 1.32 7.40 -13.30
N GLY A 102 1.83 6.86 -12.18
CA GLY A 102 1.52 5.52 -11.68
C GLY A 102 0.61 5.53 -10.45
N LYS A 103 -0.29 4.54 -10.38
CA LYS A 103 -1.14 4.29 -9.22
C LYS A 103 -1.25 2.78 -8.99
N GLY A 104 -1.12 2.36 -7.74
CA GLY A 104 -1.40 0.99 -7.31
C GLY A 104 -0.18 0.20 -6.88
N LEU A 105 0.98 0.85 -6.73
CA LEU A 105 2.12 0.26 -6.05
C LEU A 105 1.76 -0.02 -4.59
N GLN A 106 1.23 0.96 -3.86
CA GLN A 106 0.61 0.75 -2.55
C GLN A 106 -0.78 0.14 -2.72
N THR A 107 -0.88 -1.18 -2.54
CA THR A 107 -2.13 -1.90 -2.79
C THR A 107 -3.02 -1.93 -1.55
N TYR A 108 -2.44 -2.21 -0.38
CA TYR A 108 -3.13 -2.23 0.90
C TYR A 108 -2.30 -1.61 2.00
N VAL A 109 -2.97 -1.04 3.00
CA VAL A 109 -2.41 -0.84 4.34
C VAL A 109 -3.15 -1.74 5.29
N SER A 110 -2.41 -2.54 6.06
CA SER A 110 -3.00 -3.37 7.10
C SER A 110 -2.79 -2.77 8.49
N CYS A 111 -3.80 -2.97 9.33
CA CYS A 111 -3.87 -2.55 10.71
C CYS A 111 -4.07 -3.80 11.57
N LEU A 112 -3.03 -4.20 12.31
CA LEU A 112 -3.11 -5.28 13.29
C LEU A 112 -3.22 -4.67 14.69
N PHE A 113 -4.35 -4.93 15.35
CA PHE A 113 -4.61 -4.48 16.69
C PHE A 113 -3.93 -5.43 17.69
N LYS A 114 -2.96 -4.92 18.43
CA LYS A 114 -2.31 -5.57 19.57
C LYS A 114 -2.76 -4.84 20.85
N GLU A 115 -2.48 -5.42 22.01
CA GLU A 115 -2.91 -4.90 23.32
C GLU A 115 -2.42 -3.46 23.53
N GLY A 116 -3.28 -2.47 23.22
CA GLY A 116 -2.97 -1.04 23.31
C GLY A 116 -2.14 -0.46 22.16
N GLU A 117 -1.73 -1.28 21.17
CA GLU A 117 -0.84 -0.86 20.09
C GLU A 117 -1.39 -1.22 18.71
N LEU A 118 -1.08 -0.37 17.72
CA LEU A 118 -1.43 -0.60 16.33
C LEU A 118 -0.18 -0.93 15.52
N ASP A 119 -0.14 -2.13 14.95
CA ASP A 119 0.91 -2.52 14.02
C ASP A 119 0.44 -2.28 12.58
N ILE A 120 1.22 -1.49 11.84
CA ILE A 120 0.88 -1.00 10.50
C ILE A 120 1.85 -1.63 9.50
N ALA A 121 1.30 -2.22 8.44
CA ALA A 121 2.11 -2.75 7.33
C ALA A 121 1.54 -2.29 5.99
N THR A 122 2.40 -1.82 5.09
CA THR A 122 2.00 -1.53 3.71
C THR A 122 2.32 -2.72 2.80
N TYR A 123 1.39 -3.08 1.94
CA TYR A 123 1.56 -4.11 0.92
C TYR A 123 1.80 -3.45 -0.43
N LEU A 124 2.97 -3.76 -1.01
CA LEU A 124 3.42 -3.20 -2.27
C LEU A 124 3.27 -4.22 -3.41
N ARG A 125 2.79 -3.78 -4.56
CA ARG A 125 2.74 -4.58 -5.79
C ARG A 125 4.13 -4.59 -6.44
N ALA A 126 4.61 -5.75 -6.87
CA ALA A 126 5.92 -5.86 -7.52
C ALA A 126 5.98 -5.25 -8.94
N GLU A 127 4.82 -5.11 -9.60
CA GLU A 127 4.69 -4.58 -10.96
C GLU A 127 5.59 -5.26 -12.00
N ALA A 128 5.98 -6.52 -11.77
CA ALA A 128 6.96 -7.23 -12.60
C ALA A 128 6.55 -7.33 -14.09
N PHE A 129 5.25 -7.45 -14.37
CA PHE A 129 4.68 -7.55 -15.71
C PHE A 129 4.04 -6.26 -16.21
N HIS A 130 4.30 -5.13 -15.56
CA HIS A 130 3.72 -3.86 -16.00
C HIS A 130 4.25 -3.49 -17.41
N PRO A 131 3.39 -3.06 -18.37
CA PRO A 131 3.81 -2.79 -19.73
C PRO A 131 4.98 -1.80 -19.86
N GLY A 132 5.06 -0.80 -18.97
CA GLY A 132 6.18 0.14 -18.94
C GLY A 132 7.54 -0.51 -18.61
N ARG A 133 7.57 -1.68 -17.96
CA ARG A 133 8.80 -2.46 -17.79
C ARG A 133 9.19 -3.21 -19.07
N LEU A 134 8.20 -3.75 -19.78
CA LEU A 134 8.41 -4.50 -21.03
C LEU A 134 8.81 -3.58 -22.21
N ALA A 135 8.28 -2.35 -22.24
CA ALA A 135 8.63 -1.35 -23.25
C ALA A 135 10.09 -0.87 -23.14
N SER A 136 10.70 -0.96 -21.95
CA SER A 136 12.09 -0.54 -21.72
C SER A 136 13.16 -1.49 -22.28
N THR A 137 12.75 -2.64 -22.84
CA THR A 137 13.66 -3.69 -23.32
C THR A 137 14.02 -3.61 -24.82
N VAL A 138 13.52 -2.62 -25.57
CA VAL A 138 13.85 -2.44 -26.99
C VAL A 138 14.77 -1.23 -27.17
N GLY A 139 16.04 -1.40 -26.82
CA GLY A 139 17.13 -0.45 -27.07
C GLY A 139 18.48 -1.14 -26.83
N PRO A 140 19.48 -0.98 -27.72
CA PRO A 140 20.71 -1.76 -27.64
C PRO A 140 21.63 -1.19 -26.56
N TRP A 141 21.85 -1.98 -25.51
CA TRP A 141 22.92 -1.86 -24.51
C TRP A 141 22.93 -0.58 -23.65
N LEU A 142 22.36 -0.66 -22.44
CA LEU A 142 22.95 -0.07 -21.24
C LEU A 142 22.39 -0.70 -19.95
N THR A 143 23.34 -1.13 -19.13
CA THR A 143 23.25 -1.88 -17.88
C THR A 143 22.43 -1.17 -16.81
N LYS A 144 21.28 -1.73 -16.41
CA LYS A 144 20.74 -1.51 -15.08
C LYS A 144 21.25 -2.63 -14.18
N SER A 145 22.18 -2.31 -13.28
CA SER A 145 22.60 -3.22 -12.23
C SER A 145 21.38 -3.69 -11.43
N PRO A 146 21.30 -4.97 -11.03
CA PRO A 146 20.18 -5.45 -10.22
C PRO A 146 20.18 -4.70 -8.88
N THR A 147 19.11 -3.95 -8.61
CA THR A 147 18.94 -3.19 -7.36
C THR A 147 18.72 -4.09 -6.13
N LEU A 148 18.63 -5.40 -6.33
CA LEU A 148 18.52 -6.38 -5.25
C LEU A 148 19.87 -7.08 -5.06
N ARG A 149 20.80 -6.42 -4.37
CA ARG A 149 21.91 -7.13 -3.73
C ARG A 149 21.43 -7.62 -2.37
N LEU A 150 21.42 -8.94 -2.21
CA LEU A 150 21.07 -9.69 -1.00
C LEU A 150 21.92 -9.31 0.23
N GLU A 151 23.01 -8.57 0.00
CA GLU A 151 24.11 -8.30 0.93
C GLU A 151 23.81 -7.21 1.97
N TYR A 152 22.64 -6.58 1.92
CA TYR A 152 22.25 -5.48 2.83
C TYR A 152 21.16 -5.87 3.86
N TRP A 153 20.86 -7.16 4.01
CA TRP A 153 19.77 -7.65 4.86
C TRP A 153 20.20 -8.65 5.96
N TYR A 154 21.47 -8.62 6.38
CA TYR A 154 21.94 -9.29 7.61
C TYR A 154 22.96 -8.43 8.34
#